data_AF-T1AVH0-F1
#
_entry.id   AF-T1AVH0-F1
#
_cell.length_a   1.000
_cell.length_b   1.000
_cell.length_c   1.000
_cell.angle_alpha   90.00
_cell.angle_beta   90.00
_cell.angle_gamma   90.00
#
_symmetry.space_group_name_H-M   'P 1'
#
loop_
_entity.id
_entity.type
_entity.pdbx_description
1 polymer ?
#
loop_
_entity_poly.entity_id
_entity_poly.type
_entity_poly.pdbx_seq_one_letter_code
_entity_poly.pdbx_strand_id
1 'polypeptide(L)'
;TVTSADLLPVGNPDLVPSDLEIPIVKLGPKQAILLTAEAILGRANEHVKWQCTSGVSYKYHREAEILKSKMPEWKQMKEKNPESVLSETKDKIRFTDDIKTRLFSPILGTEGVTIKENPEIFVFRFETDGSLETKEILSYALKRIPERLNALHESIVAAD
;
A
#
# COMPACT_ATOMS: atom_id res chain seq x y z
N THR A 1 -24.82 -18.01 10.85
CA THR A 1 -23.36 -17.76 11.00
C THR A 1 -23.23 -16.53 11.86
N VAL A 2 -22.31 -16.53 12.82
CA VAL A 2 -21.96 -15.35 13.60
C VAL A 2 -20.85 -14.61 12.85
N THR A 3 -20.99 -13.31 12.65
CA THR A 3 -20.00 -12.46 11.98
C THR A 3 -19.43 -11.42 12.92
N SER A 4 -18.45 -10.64 12.46
CA SER A 4 -17.89 -9.50 13.21
C SER A 4 -18.94 -8.46 13.58
N ALA A 5 -20.02 -8.28 12.80
CA ALA A 5 -21.15 -7.41 13.13
C ALA A 5 -21.83 -7.76 14.47
N ASP A 6 -21.75 -9.01 14.92
CA ASP A 6 -22.38 -9.47 16.16
C ASP A 6 -21.57 -9.09 17.43
N LEU A 7 -20.37 -8.52 17.26
CA LEU A 7 -19.57 -7.99 18.36
C LEU A 7 -20.13 -6.63 18.80
N LEU A 8 -20.70 -6.60 20.00
CA LEU A 8 -21.29 -5.38 20.55
C LEU A 8 -20.24 -4.58 21.35
N PRO A 9 -19.99 -3.31 20.99
CA PRO A 9 -19.09 -2.47 21.76
C PRO A 9 -19.71 -2.08 23.10
N VAL A 10 -18.86 -1.95 24.12
CA VAL A 10 -19.26 -1.49 25.45
C VAL A 10 -18.84 -0.03 25.62
N GLY A 11 -19.78 0.84 25.98
CA GLY A 11 -19.53 2.24 26.33
C GLY A 11 -19.52 3.23 25.15
N ASN A 12 -18.91 2.88 24.02
CA ASN A 12 -18.91 3.73 22.82
C ASN A 12 -19.40 2.95 21.58
N PRO A 13 -20.53 3.31 20.97
CA PRO A 13 -21.09 2.62 19.81
C PRO A 13 -20.24 2.74 18.54
N ASP A 14 -19.30 3.68 18.47
CA ASP A 14 -18.44 3.88 17.29
C ASP A 14 -17.26 2.90 17.25
N LEU A 15 -16.97 2.17 18.34
CA LEU A 15 -15.86 1.22 18.45
C LEU A 15 -16.23 -0.17 17.91
N VAL A 16 -16.73 -0.20 16.67
CA VAL A 16 -17.12 -1.43 15.96
C VAL A 16 -15.99 -1.94 15.05
N PRO A 17 -16.02 -3.22 14.63
CA PRO A 17 -15.09 -3.73 13.62
C PRO A 17 -15.17 -2.94 12.31
N SER A 18 -14.02 -2.74 11.65
CA SER A 18 -13.95 -2.02 10.37
C SER A 18 -14.65 -2.75 9.23
N ASP A 19 -14.68 -4.08 9.27
CA ASP A 19 -15.43 -4.95 8.37
C ASP A 19 -16.42 -5.80 9.19
N LEU A 20 -17.70 -5.69 8.85
CA LEU A 20 -18.82 -6.29 9.56
C LEU A 20 -19.21 -7.68 9.03
N GLU A 21 -18.65 -8.09 7.88
CA GLU A 21 -19.02 -9.32 7.19
C GLU A 21 -18.06 -10.49 7.48
N ILE A 22 -17.03 -10.30 8.30
CA ILE A 22 -16.04 -11.32 8.64
C ILE A 22 -16.73 -12.48 9.38
N PRO A 23 -16.78 -13.70 8.82
CA PRO A 23 -17.37 -14.84 9.51
C PRO A 23 -16.48 -15.27 10.68
N ILE A 24 -17.06 -15.39 11.87
CA ILE A 24 -16.34 -15.84 13.08
C ILE A 24 -16.59 -17.32 13.31
N VAL A 25 -17.85 -17.73 13.37
CA VAL A 25 -18.22 -19.12 13.66
C VAL A 25 -19.57 -19.49 13.04
N LYS A 26 -19.70 -20.75 12.61
CA LYS A 26 -20.97 -21.32 12.16
C LYS A 26 -21.54 -22.21 13.27
N LEU A 27 -22.69 -21.83 13.80
CA LEU A 27 -23.40 -22.57 14.84
C LEU A 27 -24.44 -23.51 14.20
N GLY A 28 -24.56 -24.72 14.74
CA GLY A 28 -25.63 -25.65 14.45
C GLY A 28 -26.88 -25.40 15.30
N PRO A 29 -27.96 -26.16 15.07
CA PRO A 29 -29.18 -26.05 15.87
C PRO A 29 -28.87 -26.22 17.37
N LYS A 30 -29.39 -25.31 18.20
CA LYS A 30 -29.22 -25.29 19.67
C LYS A 30 -27.78 -25.03 20.17
N GLN A 31 -26.86 -24.58 19.31
CA GLN A 31 -25.54 -24.10 19.74
C GLN A 31 -25.56 -22.59 19.96
N ALA A 32 -24.82 -22.12 20.96
CA ALA A 32 -24.67 -20.72 21.29
C ALA A 32 -23.22 -20.42 21.68
N ILE A 33 -22.80 -19.17 21.49
CA ILE A 33 -21.50 -18.66 21.95
C ILE A 33 -21.75 -17.38 22.75
N LEU A 34 -21.08 -17.26 23.90
CA LEU A 34 -21.00 -16.04 24.69
C LEU A 34 -19.53 -15.81 25.00
N LEU A 35 -19.00 -14.67 24.59
CA LEU A 35 -17.63 -14.27 24.88
C LEU A 35 -17.58 -12.79 25.18
N THR A 36 -16.56 -12.41 25.94
CA THR A 36 -16.17 -11.02 26.16
C THR A 36 -14.69 -10.91 25.86
N ALA A 37 -14.32 -9.88 25.10
CA ALA A 37 -12.95 -9.62 24.70
C ALA A 37 -12.62 -8.15 24.95
N GLU A 38 -11.36 -7.87 25.26
CA GLU A 38 -10.83 -6.53 25.44
C GLU A 38 -9.91 -6.19 24.26
N ALA A 39 -10.20 -5.08 23.58
CA ALA A 39 -9.30 -4.55 22.57
C ALA A 39 -8.15 -3.81 23.25
N ILE A 40 -6.93 -4.29 23.06
CA ILE A 40 -5.71 -3.70 23.63
C ILE A 40 -4.84 -3.09 22.53
N LEU A 41 -4.19 -1.97 22.85
CA LEU A 41 -3.19 -1.37 21.98
C LEU A 41 -1.92 -2.21 21.97
N GLY A 42 -1.32 -2.40 20.80
CA GLY A 42 -0.06 -3.10 20.63
C GLY A 42 0.64 -2.69 19.34
N ARG A 43 1.72 -3.38 18.99
CA ARG A 43 2.53 -3.06 17.80
C ARG A 43 2.68 -4.24 16.86
N ALA A 44 2.79 -3.96 15.57
CA ALA A 44 2.94 -4.97 14.53
C ALA A 44 4.20 -5.87 14.71
N ASN A 45 5.25 -5.37 15.37
CA ASN A 45 6.44 -6.17 15.69
C ASN A 45 6.21 -7.19 16.81
N GLU A 46 5.17 -7.02 17.62
CA GLU A 46 4.75 -7.98 18.66
C GLU A 46 3.81 -9.03 18.08
N HIS A 47 2.86 -8.61 17.25
CA HIS A 47 1.96 -9.51 16.53
C HIS A 47 1.34 -8.84 15.30
N VAL A 48 1.17 -9.60 14.22
CA VAL A 48 0.63 -9.10 12.94
C VAL A 48 -0.79 -8.53 13.03
N LYS A 49 -1.55 -8.90 14.06
CA LYS A 49 -2.93 -8.41 14.28
C LYS A 49 -3.01 -6.90 14.55
N TRP A 50 -1.89 -6.26 14.89
CA TRP A 50 -1.79 -4.81 15.07
C TRP A 50 -1.19 -4.11 13.86
N GLN A 51 -0.99 -4.82 12.74
CA GLN A 51 -0.53 -4.20 11.50
C GLN A 51 -1.72 -3.60 10.75
N CYS A 52 -1.83 -2.28 10.74
CA CYS A 52 -2.90 -1.55 10.05
C CYS A 52 -2.70 -1.41 8.53
N THR A 53 -1.58 -1.90 7.98
CA THR A 53 -1.25 -1.76 6.55
C THR A 53 -1.01 -3.10 5.87
N SER A 54 -1.37 -3.21 4.60
CA SER A 54 -1.08 -4.37 3.75
C SER A 54 -0.34 -3.96 2.49
N GLY A 55 0.52 -4.86 1.97
CA GLY A 55 1.21 -4.65 0.69
C GLY A 55 2.12 -3.42 0.62
N VAL A 56 2.74 -3.03 1.76
CA VAL A 56 3.61 -1.85 1.83
C VAL A 56 4.83 -2.04 0.92
N SER A 57 4.93 -1.19 -0.09
CA SER A 57 6.01 -1.22 -1.07
C SER A 57 6.31 0.18 -1.58
N TYR A 58 7.50 0.34 -2.15
CA TYR A 58 7.87 1.52 -2.90
C TYR A 58 8.68 1.11 -4.13
N LYS A 59 8.69 1.99 -5.13
CA LYS A 59 9.64 1.96 -6.24
C LYS A 59 10.10 3.37 -6.54
N TYR A 60 11.21 3.50 -7.26
CA TYR A 60 11.56 4.76 -7.89
C TYR A 60 10.58 5.06 -9.02
N HIS A 61 10.35 6.35 -9.30
CA HIS A 61 9.70 6.77 -10.53
C HIS A 61 10.47 6.21 -11.72
N ARG A 62 9.76 5.65 -12.71
CA ARG A 62 10.40 5.08 -13.91
C ARG A 62 9.80 5.67 -15.16
N GLU A 63 10.69 5.93 -16.12
CA GLU A 63 10.36 6.34 -17.46
C GLU A 63 10.83 5.27 -18.46
N ALA A 64 9.91 4.69 -19.22
CA ALA A 64 10.22 3.90 -20.39
C ALA A 64 10.21 4.82 -21.62
N GLU A 65 11.38 5.06 -22.20
CA GLU A 65 11.53 5.72 -23.49
C GLU A 65 11.52 4.67 -24.60
N ILE A 66 10.56 4.80 -25.53
CA ILE A 66 10.35 3.86 -26.63
C ILE A 66 10.66 4.55 -27.96
N LEU A 67 11.54 3.94 -28.75
CA LEU A 67 11.78 4.29 -30.15
C LEU A 67 10.63 3.77 -31.02
N LYS A 68 9.84 4.68 -31.60
CA LYS A 68 8.64 4.32 -32.37
C LYS A 68 8.92 3.44 -33.59
N SER A 69 10.12 3.54 -34.15
CA SER A 69 10.58 2.74 -35.30
C SER A 69 10.92 1.30 -34.95
N LYS A 70 11.19 1.00 -33.68
CA LYS A 70 11.63 -0.32 -33.21
C LYS A 70 10.54 -1.10 -32.50
N MET A 71 9.53 -0.42 -31.96
CA MET A 71 8.44 -1.06 -31.21
C MET A 71 7.06 -0.47 -31.57
N PRO A 72 6.46 -0.83 -32.73
CA PRO A 72 5.21 -0.25 -33.23
C PRO A 72 4.00 -0.36 -32.27
N GLU A 73 4.04 -1.29 -31.33
CA GLU A 73 3.02 -1.57 -30.30
C GLU A 73 2.81 -0.39 -29.33
N TRP A 74 3.70 0.61 -29.34
CA TRP A 74 3.57 1.85 -28.57
C TRP A 74 2.20 2.53 -28.74
N LYS A 75 1.58 2.41 -29.92
CA LYS A 75 0.24 2.97 -30.20
C LYS A 75 -0.83 2.30 -29.33
N GLN A 76 -0.81 0.98 -29.27
CA GLN A 76 -1.77 0.22 -28.46
C GLN A 76 -1.54 0.49 -26.97
N MET A 77 -0.28 0.69 -26.56
CA MET A 77 0.01 1.07 -25.17
C MET A 77 -0.58 2.44 -24.83
N LYS A 78 -0.39 3.43 -25.70
CA LYS A 78 -0.97 4.76 -25.55
C LYS A 78 -2.50 4.73 -25.51
N GLU A 79 -3.13 3.89 -26.31
CA GLU A 79 -4.59 3.75 -26.32
C GLU A 79 -5.13 3.09 -25.04
N LYS A 80 -4.44 2.07 -24.51
CA LYS A 80 -4.86 1.32 -23.32
C LYS A 80 -4.59 2.05 -22.00
N ASN A 81 -3.53 2.87 -21.93
CA ASN A 81 -3.14 3.62 -20.74
C ASN A 81 -2.69 5.05 -21.11
N PRO A 82 -3.58 5.90 -21.63
CA PRO A 82 -3.21 7.26 -22.06
C PRO A 82 -2.64 8.11 -20.92
N GLU A 83 -3.10 7.89 -19.69
CA GLU A 83 -2.63 8.58 -18.48
C GLU A 83 -1.18 8.29 -18.13
N SER A 84 -0.63 7.17 -18.62
CA SER A 84 0.77 6.79 -18.41
C SER A 84 1.74 7.51 -19.35
N VAL A 85 1.26 8.26 -20.34
CA VAL A 85 2.10 8.97 -21.30
C VAL A 85 2.66 10.25 -20.68
N LEU A 86 3.99 10.30 -20.55
CA LEU A 86 4.70 11.49 -20.05
C LEU A 86 4.98 12.50 -21.16
N SER A 87 5.36 12.01 -22.34
CA SER A 87 5.63 12.88 -23.51
C SER A 87 5.65 12.08 -24.81
N GLU A 88 5.42 12.76 -25.93
CA GLU A 88 5.46 12.17 -27.26
C GLU A 88 6.13 13.14 -28.25
N THR A 89 7.08 12.61 -29.03
CA THR A 89 7.70 13.31 -30.16
C THR A 89 7.47 12.52 -31.45
N LYS A 90 7.98 13.01 -32.58
CA LYS A 90 7.88 12.32 -33.87
C LYS A 90 8.48 10.90 -33.82
N ASP A 91 9.62 10.76 -33.13
CA ASP A 91 10.43 9.53 -33.17
C ASP A 91 10.33 8.70 -31.88
N LYS A 92 9.92 9.32 -30.76
CA LYS A 92 9.90 8.69 -29.43
C LYS A 92 8.60 8.93 -28.69
N ILE A 93 8.33 8.07 -27.71
CA ILE A 93 7.26 8.27 -26.72
C ILE A 93 7.77 7.79 -25.36
N ARG A 94 7.43 8.52 -24.29
CA ARG A 94 7.79 8.15 -22.91
C ARG A 94 6.57 7.79 -22.10
N PHE A 95 6.67 6.68 -21.38
CA PHE A 95 5.63 6.17 -20.48
C PHE A 95 6.16 6.08 -19.05
N THR A 96 5.26 6.16 -18.08
CA THR A 96 5.53 5.82 -16.67
C THR A 96 4.69 4.62 -16.21
N ASP A 97 5.20 3.85 -15.27
CA ASP A 97 4.45 2.78 -14.60
C ASP A 97 4.00 3.18 -13.19
N ASP A 98 4.01 4.47 -12.86
CA ASP A 98 3.49 4.99 -11.59
C ASP A 98 1.97 4.81 -11.49
N ILE A 99 1.32 4.76 -12.64
CA ILE A 99 -0.09 4.42 -12.76
C ILE A 99 -0.21 2.92 -13.02
N LYS A 100 -1.27 2.31 -12.47
CA LYS A 100 -1.51 0.87 -12.58
C LYS A 100 -1.62 0.45 -14.06
N THR A 101 -0.56 -0.13 -14.60
CA THR A 101 -0.53 -0.68 -15.96
C THR A 101 0.05 -2.09 -15.97
N ARG A 102 -0.46 -2.94 -16.87
CA ARG A 102 0.13 -4.27 -17.16
C ARG A 102 1.12 -4.22 -18.33
N LEU A 103 1.28 -3.06 -18.95
CA LEU A 103 2.00 -2.91 -20.21
C LEU A 103 3.51 -2.76 -20.02
N PHE A 104 3.99 -2.51 -18.81
CA PHE A 104 5.43 -2.28 -18.56
C PHE A 104 6.25 -3.55 -18.44
N SER A 105 5.67 -4.63 -17.89
CA SER A 105 6.41 -5.89 -17.72
C SER A 105 6.82 -6.51 -19.07
N PRO A 106 5.95 -6.56 -20.10
CA PRO A 106 6.30 -7.15 -21.39
C PRO A 106 7.37 -6.39 -22.20
N ILE A 107 7.58 -5.09 -21.94
CA ILE A 107 8.48 -4.25 -22.74
C ILE A 107 9.91 -4.22 -22.18
N LEU A 108 10.11 -4.81 -20.99
CA LEU A 108 11.42 -4.92 -20.35
C LEU A 108 12.37 -5.72 -21.25
N GLY A 109 13.50 -5.10 -21.61
CA GLY A 109 14.52 -5.74 -22.45
C GLY A 109 14.16 -5.84 -23.94
N THR A 110 13.05 -5.25 -24.38
CA THR A 110 12.71 -5.16 -25.81
C THR A 110 13.63 -4.18 -26.54
N GLU A 111 14.00 -4.50 -27.78
CA GLU A 111 14.83 -3.62 -28.60
C GLU A 111 14.13 -2.25 -28.82
N GLY A 112 14.87 -1.16 -28.61
CA GLY A 112 14.35 0.19 -28.74
C GLY A 112 13.56 0.70 -27.54
N VAL A 113 13.56 -0.04 -26.43
CA VAL A 113 13.03 0.42 -25.13
C VAL A 113 14.20 0.69 -24.19
N THR A 114 14.22 1.87 -23.57
CA THR A 114 15.17 2.23 -22.52
C THR A 114 14.40 2.63 -21.27
N ILE A 115 14.69 2.01 -20.14
CA ILE A 115 14.06 2.35 -18.86
C ILE A 115 15.06 3.12 -18.01
N LYS A 116 14.61 4.24 -17.46
CA LYS A 116 15.36 5.07 -16.51
C LYS A 116 14.57 5.18 -15.23
N GLU A 117 15.27 5.03 -14.10
CA GLU A 117 14.71 5.25 -12.77
C GLU A 117 15.22 6.57 -12.22
N ASN A 118 14.36 7.33 -11.55
CA ASN A 118 14.74 8.55 -10.84
C ASN A 118 14.83 8.26 -9.34
N PRO A 119 16.03 8.21 -8.74
CA PRO A 119 16.23 7.88 -7.33
C PRO A 119 15.73 8.97 -6.37
N GLU A 120 15.37 10.15 -6.87
CA GLU A 120 14.86 11.27 -6.07
C GLU A 120 13.33 11.21 -5.88
N ILE A 121 12.62 10.41 -6.68
CA ILE A 121 11.16 10.32 -6.66
C ILE A 121 10.73 8.91 -6.26
N PHE A 122 10.04 8.82 -5.13
CA PHE A 122 9.54 7.56 -4.57
C PHE A 122 8.04 7.44 -4.78
N VAL A 123 7.62 6.31 -5.36
CA VAL A 123 6.22 5.96 -5.58
C VAL A 123 5.84 4.90 -4.57
N PHE A 124 5.19 5.33 -3.49
CA PHE A 124 4.73 4.46 -2.42
C PHE A 124 3.36 3.85 -2.76
N ARG A 125 3.18 2.59 -2.40
CA ARG A 125 1.88 1.91 -2.45
C ARG A 125 1.71 1.03 -1.23
N PHE A 126 0.55 1.15 -0.61
CA PHE A 126 0.08 0.31 0.48
C PHE A 126 -1.43 0.43 0.58
N GLU A 127 -2.04 -0.54 1.24
CA GLU A 127 -3.46 -0.56 1.58
C GLU A 127 -3.61 -0.50 3.11
N THR A 128 -4.78 -0.10 3.59
CA THR A 128 -5.15 -0.14 5.01
C THR A 128 -6.10 -1.32 5.27
N ASP A 129 -6.12 -1.83 6.49
CA ASP A 129 -7.12 -2.81 6.97
C ASP A 129 -8.48 -2.14 7.32
N GLY A 130 -8.59 -0.83 7.13
CA GLY A 130 -9.78 -0.04 7.42
C GLY A 130 -9.86 0.48 8.84
N SER A 131 -8.89 0.14 9.72
CA SER A 131 -8.86 0.67 11.09
C SER A 131 -8.45 2.14 11.17
N LEU A 132 -7.67 2.62 10.20
CA LEU A 132 -7.19 4.01 10.08
C LEU A 132 -7.15 4.44 8.61
N GLU A 133 -7.26 5.75 8.36
CA GLU A 133 -7.10 6.28 7.01
C GLU A 133 -5.63 6.22 6.57
N THR A 134 -5.41 5.98 5.26
CA THR A 134 -4.08 5.93 4.63
C THR A 134 -3.21 7.14 4.99
N LYS A 135 -3.79 8.35 5.02
CA LYS A 135 -3.07 9.60 5.32
C LYS A 135 -2.61 9.66 6.78
N GLU A 136 -3.44 9.19 7.70
CA GLU A 136 -3.14 9.18 9.13
C GLU A 136 -1.97 8.23 9.42
N ILE A 137 -2.02 7.03 8.84
CA ILE A 137 -0.96 6.03 8.95
C ILE A 137 0.37 6.59 8.44
N LEU A 138 0.39 7.17 7.23
CA LEU A 138 1.61 7.72 6.65
C LEU A 138 2.16 8.89 7.48
N SER A 139 1.27 9.79 7.93
CA SER A 139 1.66 10.93 8.77
C SER A 139 2.27 10.47 10.10
N TYR A 140 1.66 9.47 10.74
CA TYR A 140 2.19 8.87 11.95
C TYR A 140 3.56 8.20 11.73
N ALA A 141 3.69 7.43 10.64
CA ALA A 141 4.96 6.77 10.29
C ALA A 141 6.09 7.79 10.06
N LEU A 142 5.82 8.86 9.30
CA LEU A 142 6.79 9.93 9.04
C LEU A 142 7.20 10.66 10.33
N LYS A 143 6.24 10.93 11.23
CA LYS A 143 6.52 11.51 12.55
C LYS A 143 7.36 10.58 13.43
N ARG A 144 7.16 9.26 13.31
CA ARG A 144 7.84 8.27 14.15
C ARG A 144 9.33 8.12 13.85
N ILE A 145 9.76 8.39 12.62
CA ILE A 145 11.18 8.31 12.22
C ILE A 145 12.07 9.24 13.06
N PRO A 146 11.85 10.57 13.10
CA PRO A 146 12.68 11.48 13.89
C PRO A 146 12.59 11.17 15.39
N GLU A 147 11.41 10.78 15.92
CA GLU A 147 11.29 10.37 17.32
C GLU A 147 12.22 9.19 17.67
N ARG A 148 12.31 8.19 16.79
CA ARG A 148 13.19 7.04 17.00
C ARG A 148 14.66 7.42 16.90
N LEU A 149 15.01 8.31 15.96
CA LEU A 149 16.39 8.79 15.80
C LEU A 149 16.82 9.64 17.00
N ASN A 150 15.94 10.50 17.51
CA ASN A 150 16.20 11.30 18.71
C ASN A 150 16.38 10.42 19.95
N ALA A 151 15.51 9.42 20.15
CA ALA A 151 15.64 8.48 21.25
C ALA A 151 16.96 7.69 21.17
N LEU A 152 17.39 7.29 19.97
CA LEU A 152 18.69 6.66 19.76
C LEU A 152 19.83 7.64 20.10
N HIS A 153 19.78 8.87 19.62
CA HIS A 153 20.79 9.89 19.90
C HIS A 153 20.94 10.15 21.40
N GLU A 154 19.83 10.35 22.12
CA GLU A 154 19.84 10.52 23.58
C GLU A 154 20.45 9.32 24.30
N SER A 155 20.16 8.09 23.85
CA SER A 155 20.73 6.87 24.45
C SER A 155 22.24 6.75 24.26
N ILE A 156 22.78 7.34 23.19
CA ILE A 156 24.22 7.35 22.92
C ILE A 156 24.89 8.43 23.79
N VAL A 157 24.29 9.62 23.88
CA VAL A 157 24.85 10.76 24.65
C VAL A 157 24.81 10.51 26.16
N ALA A 158 23.80 9.81 26.67
CA ALA A 158 23.65 9.52 28.10
C ALA A 158 24.47 8.32 28.59
N ALA A 159 25.19 7.62 27.70
CA ALA A 159 26.02 6.46 28.04
C ALA A 159 27.45 6.83 28.47
N ASP A 160 27.80 8.12 28.44
CA ASP A 160 29.01 8.72 29.01
C ASP A 160 28.71 9.38 30.37
#